data_AF-A0A952RKH2-F1
#
_entry.id   AF-A0A952RKH2-F1
#
_cell.length_a   1.000
_cell.length_b   1.000
_cell.length_c   1.000
_cell.angle_alpha   90.00
_cell.angle_beta   90.00
_cell.angle_gamma   90.00
#
_symmetry.space_group_name_H-M   'P 1'
#
loop_
_entity.id
_entity.type
_entity.pdbx_description
1 polymer ?
#
loop_
_entity_poly.entity_id
_entity_poly.type
_entity_poly.pdbx_seq_one_letter_code
_entity_poly.pdbx_strand_id
1 'polypeptide(L)'
;MRGALAAACVVLATTSGCRQQRSSAEPADAAAAKTTEEVLATVLPGVVLLVNRHADGAIGFGSGIVVDDDGLVLTNLHVVADGESLGGLLYDPKRVSYIPQDGGLARYLFENDSAVVPARLVRGDPVLDLALVKLRTSTKGVKLGFRATAVKQGERVMAVGHPGETVWSFTSGVVSSLHQGMIQTDAAINRGNSGGPLVDGDGKVVGINTSKLIGDMHGIGFARPGELAQPIIAGQAKQVTLDRTSPEATVRTCMHAMEQGSETLLECNDEDAFYEAIMDKLRRKLKRLNLTGAAKADFEQRIMGVSKEEVIGTMRASQLAMLRGEDPAAPARALNDKLEAQPLLDGAAESYKKTFARKKDAVSMRDALESPDGGVARAARELDEAVYMRTGIKIDRKNARQRLDVLKMGIRIERSHQVDDAHAWVAITGRNTDASEYRQALYLTKKPDGWRMVGWPTAAAEKTRPSDFPLTFSDYEEDIERQVSYEILLFKPASKEGGAGSALKKKR
;
A
#
# COMPACT_ATOMS: atom_id res chain seq x y z
N MET A 1 41.50 -40.70 18.77
CA MET A 1 41.80 -40.77 20.22
C MET A 1 43.26 -40.41 20.44
N ARG A 2 43.50 -39.44 21.33
CA ARG A 2 44.78 -39.07 21.97
C ARG A 2 45.85 -38.47 21.03
N GLY A 3 46.47 -37.34 21.31
CA GLY A 3 46.42 -36.46 22.47
C GLY A 3 47.50 -35.39 22.28
N ALA A 4 47.16 -34.16 22.62
CA ALA A 4 48.06 -33.02 22.70
C ALA A 4 49.14 -33.24 23.78
N LEU A 5 50.28 -32.54 23.68
CA LEU A 5 50.63 -31.49 24.65
C LEU A 5 51.88 -30.70 24.21
N ALA A 6 51.83 -29.42 24.58
CA ALA A 6 52.79 -28.37 24.30
C ALA A 6 54.04 -28.41 25.20
N ALA A 7 55.09 -27.69 24.80
CA ALA A 7 56.04 -27.08 25.74
C ALA A 7 56.57 -25.76 25.18
N ALA A 8 56.56 -24.77 26.05
CA ALA A 8 56.86 -23.38 25.81
C ALA A 8 58.34 -23.02 26.13
N CYS A 9 58.65 -21.76 25.82
CA CYS A 9 59.53 -20.84 26.55
C CYS A 9 60.93 -20.48 25.99
N VAL A 10 60.98 -19.21 25.57
CA VAL A 10 61.84 -18.13 26.09
C VAL A 10 63.27 -17.99 25.50
N VAL A 11 63.32 -17.07 24.53
CA VAL A 11 64.10 -15.81 24.46
C VAL A 11 65.51 -15.80 25.08
N LEU A 12 66.49 -15.54 24.21
CA LEU A 12 67.67 -14.74 24.51
C LEU A 12 67.82 -13.69 23.41
N ALA A 13 67.64 -12.43 23.79
CA ALA A 13 67.87 -11.27 22.95
C ALA A 13 69.35 -10.91 22.95
N THR A 14 69.94 -10.78 21.76
CA THR A 14 71.17 -10.00 21.56
C THR A 14 70.95 -8.99 20.45
N THR A 15 71.25 -7.75 20.79
CA THR A 15 71.06 -6.54 20.01
C THR A 15 72.09 -6.46 18.88
N SER A 16 71.64 -6.30 17.64
CA SER A 16 72.41 -5.70 16.57
C SER A 16 71.48 -4.97 15.62
N GLY A 17 71.83 -3.71 15.36
CA GLY A 17 70.96 -2.70 14.78
C GLY A 17 70.43 -3.04 13.39
N CYS A 18 69.16 -2.72 13.20
CA CYS A 18 68.59 -2.55 11.87
C CYS A 18 68.13 -1.09 11.72
N ARG A 19 68.76 -0.42 10.76
CA ARG A 19 68.51 0.95 10.31
C ARG A 19 67.06 1.08 9.87
N GLN A 20 66.19 1.66 10.70
CA GLN A 20 64.85 2.02 10.27
C GLN A 20 64.92 3.20 9.31
N GLN A 21 64.70 2.92 8.01
CA GLN A 21 64.25 3.94 7.08
C GLN A 21 62.92 4.50 7.61
N ARG A 22 62.94 5.74 8.09
CA ARG A 22 61.71 6.53 8.25
C ARG A 22 61.14 6.78 6.86
N SER A 23 60.20 5.93 6.45
CA SER A 23 59.27 6.26 5.38
C SER A 23 58.27 7.27 5.94
N SER A 24 58.52 8.56 5.70
CA SER A 24 57.50 9.59 5.79
C SER A 24 56.57 9.44 4.58
N ALA A 25 55.67 8.46 4.63
CA ALA A 25 54.49 8.50 3.82
C ALA A 25 53.40 9.12 4.71
N GLU A 26 53.21 10.43 4.57
CA GLU A 26 51.94 11.04 4.99
C GLU A 26 50.80 10.25 4.31
N PRO A 27 49.74 9.86 5.03
CA PRO A 27 48.57 9.32 4.38
C PRO A 27 48.01 10.42 3.47
N ALA A 28 47.90 10.10 2.19
CA ALA A 28 47.18 10.93 1.23
C ALA A 28 45.79 11.24 1.78
N ASP A 29 45.44 12.51 1.72
CA ASP A 29 44.24 13.18 2.22
C ASP A 29 42.96 12.40 1.87
N ALA A 30 42.55 11.49 2.77
CA ALA A 30 41.20 10.99 2.79
C ALA A 30 40.35 12.11 3.37
N ALA A 31 39.62 12.84 2.50
CA ALA A 31 38.71 13.89 2.90
C ALA A 31 37.96 13.46 4.18
N ALA A 32 38.14 14.20 5.26
CA ALA A 32 37.56 13.85 6.55
C ALA A 32 36.06 13.65 6.40
N ALA A 33 35.54 12.52 6.91
CA ALA A 33 34.11 12.24 6.86
C ALA A 33 33.34 13.38 7.54
N LYS A 34 32.28 13.86 6.89
CA LYS A 34 31.43 14.93 7.45
C LYS A 34 30.93 14.54 8.83
N THR A 35 30.90 15.50 9.73
CA THR A 35 30.24 15.37 11.02
C THR A 35 28.72 15.26 10.83
N THR A 36 28.04 14.66 11.81
CA THR A 36 26.57 14.59 11.83
C THR A 36 25.94 15.99 11.73
N GLU A 37 26.54 16.99 12.38
CA GLU A 37 26.06 18.38 12.36
C GLU A 37 26.13 18.98 10.95
N GLU A 38 27.24 18.80 10.25
CA GLU A 38 27.41 19.26 8.86
C GLU A 38 26.41 18.59 7.91
N VAL A 39 26.14 17.30 8.11
CA VAL A 39 25.12 16.60 7.33
C VAL A 39 23.74 17.20 7.59
N LEU A 40 23.35 17.35 8.85
CA LEU A 40 22.02 17.87 9.20
C LEU A 40 21.80 19.31 8.76
N ALA A 41 22.84 20.16 8.82
CA ALA A 41 22.78 21.52 8.31
C ALA A 41 22.42 21.58 6.81
N THR A 42 22.83 20.57 6.04
CA THR A 42 22.46 20.44 4.62
C THR A 42 21.12 19.76 4.38
N VAL A 43 20.71 18.84 5.26
CA VAL A 43 19.53 18.00 5.05
C VAL A 43 18.25 18.65 5.58
N LEU A 44 18.28 19.23 6.79
CA LEU A 44 17.09 19.77 7.46
C LEU A 44 16.31 20.79 6.63
N PRO A 45 16.93 21.75 5.91
CA PRO A 45 16.19 22.68 5.05
C PRO A 45 15.30 22.01 4.00
N GLY A 46 15.68 20.81 3.54
CA GLY A 46 14.96 20.04 2.54
C GLY A 46 13.95 19.05 3.10
N VAL A 47 13.72 19.04 4.42
CA VAL A 47 12.70 18.22 5.08
C VAL A 47 11.47 19.07 5.36
N VAL A 48 10.29 18.48 5.19
CA VAL A 48 8.99 19.15 5.36
C VAL A 48 8.15 18.39 6.39
N LEU A 49 7.47 19.08 7.30
CA LEU A 49 6.40 18.50 8.10
C LEU A 49 5.10 18.56 7.28
N LEU A 50 4.50 17.42 7.02
CA LEU A 50 3.21 17.32 6.36
C LEU A 50 2.12 17.07 7.41
N VAL A 51 1.01 17.79 7.25
CA VAL A 51 -0.16 17.70 8.12
C VAL A 51 -1.38 17.47 7.25
N ASN A 52 -2.20 16.50 7.64
CA ASN A 52 -3.32 16.01 6.86
C ASN A 52 -4.57 15.94 7.75
N ARG A 53 -5.62 16.68 7.39
CA ARG A 53 -6.89 16.67 8.12
C ARG A 53 -7.89 15.79 7.38
N HIS A 54 -8.48 14.84 8.08
CA HIS A 54 -9.53 13.96 7.57
C HIS A 54 -10.92 14.53 7.81
N ALA A 55 -11.92 14.02 7.08
CA ALA A 55 -13.31 14.48 7.15
C ALA A 55 -13.98 14.25 8.52
N ASP A 56 -13.46 13.31 9.32
CA ASP A 56 -13.91 13.07 10.70
C ASP A 56 -13.26 14.02 11.72
N GLY A 57 -12.41 14.95 11.25
CA GLY A 57 -11.68 15.91 12.07
C GLY A 57 -10.37 15.37 12.66
N ALA A 58 -10.00 14.11 12.39
CA ALA A 58 -8.71 13.56 12.79
C ALA A 58 -7.56 14.23 12.01
N ILE A 59 -6.40 14.35 12.66
CA ILE A 59 -5.21 14.97 12.06
C ILE A 59 -4.08 13.95 12.03
N GLY A 60 -3.68 13.59 10.81
CA GLY A 60 -2.46 12.85 10.52
C GLY A 60 -1.28 13.79 10.32
N PHE A 61 -0.07 13.29 10.55
CA PHE A 61 1.17 14.00 10.23
C PHE A 61 2.27 13.03 9.83
N GLY A 62 3.28 13.56 9.16
CA GLY A 62 4.49 12.85 8.76
C GLY A 62 5.51 13.80 8.17
N SER A 63 6.57 13.27 7.59
CA SER A 63 7.64 14.04 6.97
C SER A 63 7.60 13.93 5.44
N GLY A 64 8.28 14.85 4.77
CA GLY A 64 8.50 14.83 3.33
C GLY A 64 9.89 15.37 2.97
N ILE A 65 10.27 15.15 1.72
CA ILE A 65 11.56 15.48 1.11
C ILE A 65 11.31 16.44 -0.03
N VAL A 66 11.91 17.62 -0.02
CA VAL A 66 11.86 18.56 -1.16
C VAL A 66 12.63 17.97 -2.35
N VAL A 67 11.97 17.87 -3.50
CA VAL A 67 12.54 17.25 -4.73
C VAL A 67 12.63 18.20 -5.93
N ASP A 68 12.03 19.40 -5.86
CA ASP A 68 12.19 20.48 -6.84
C ASP A 68 12.31 21.86 -6.17
N ASP A 69 12.52 22.92 -6.98
CA ASP A 69 12.62 24.31 -6.50
C ASP A 69 11.26 25.03 -6.37
N ASP A 70 10.17 24.36 -6.78
CA ASP A 70 8.84 24.95 -6.92
C ASP A 70 7.84 24.37 -5.88
N GLY A 71 8.31 23.68 -4.85
CA GLY A 71 7.48 23.14 -3.77
C GLY A 71 7.00 21.70 -3.96
N LEU A 72 7.60 20.91 -4.84
CA LEU A 72 7.32 19.48 -4.96
C LEU A 72 8.03 18.71 -3.86
N VAL A 73 7.26 17.90 -3.13
CA VAL A 73 7.67 17.16 -1.96
C VAL A 73 7.34 15.69 -2.15
N LEU A 74 8.34 14.82 -2.00
CA LEU A 74 8.15 13.38 -1.91
C LEU A 74 7.84 12.99 -0.46
N THR A 75 6.89 12.09 -0.25
CA THR A 75 6.55 11.55 1.07
C THR A 75 6.00 10.14 0.91
N ASN A 76 5.53 9.53 2.00
CA ASN A 76 4.68 8.35 1.88
C ASN A 76 3.23 8.74 1.59
N LEU A 77 2.56 8.00 0.70
CA LEU A 77 1.16 8.29 0.39
C LEU A 77 0.25 8.03 1.60
N HIS A 78 0.59 7.14 2.54
CA HIS A 78 -0.22 6.99 3.78
C HIS A 78 -0.21 8.24 4.67
N VAL A 79 0.76 9.14 4.53
CA VAL A 79 0.81 10.41 5.27
C VAL A 79 -0.25 11.39 4.73
N VAL A 80 -0.56 11.31 3.43
CA VAL A 80 -1.30 12.35 2.70
C VAL A 80 -2.58 11.88 2.02
N ALA A 81 -2.89 10.58 2.10
CA ALA A 81 -4.11 9.99 1.55
C ALA A 81 -5.34 10.37 2.38
N ASP A 82 -6.51 10.32 1.75
CA ASP A 82 -7.85 10.45 2.37
C ASP A 82 -8.04 11.72 3.21
N GLY A 83 -7.29 12.77 2.86
CA GLY A 83 -7.33 14.08 3.48
C GLY A 83 -8.39 14.98 2.86
N GLU A 84 -9.18 15.65 3.69
CA GLU A 84 -10.00 16.79 3.28
C GLU A 84 -9.11 18.01 2.98
N SER A 85 -8.03 18.19 3.74
CA SER A 85 -7.06 19.27 3.52
C SER A 85 -5.65 18.87 3.91
N LEU A 86 -4.67 19.32 3.11
CA LEU A 86 -3.26 19.01 3.27
C LEU A 86 -2.46 20.31 3.40
N GLY A 87 -1.50 20.32 4.32
CA GLY A 87 -0.57 21.44 4.53
C GLY A 87 0.85 20.95 4.72
N GLY A 88 1.81 21.85 4.49
CA GLY A 88 3.23 21.62 4.72
C GLY A 88 3.87 22.76 5.47
N LEU A 89 4.73 22.44 6.44
CA LEU A 89 5.56 23.40 7.16
C LEU A 89 7.03 23.13 6.81
N LEU A 90 7.72 24.16 6.31
CA LEU A 90 9.14 24.10 5.97
C LEU A 90 10.02 24.29 7.21
N TYR A 91 11.26 23.80 7.12
CA TYR A 91 12.27 23.98 8.16
C TYR A 91 12.54 25.46 8.45
N ASP A 92 12.53 25.81 9.74
CA ASP A 92 12.95 27.11 10.25
C ASP A 92 13.81 26.89 11.51
N PRO A 93 15.11 27.22 11.49
CA PRO A 93 16.01 27.04 12.63
C PRO A 93 15.63 27.90 13.84
N LYS A 94 14.82 28.95 13.66
CA LYS A 94 14.36 29.83 14.76
C LYS A 94 13.14 29.27 15.49
N ARG A 95 12.52 28.22 14.94
CA ARG A 95 11.30 27.65 15.48
C ARG A 95 11.60 26.76 16.68
N VAL A 96 11.03 27.10 17.83
CA VAL A 96 11.13 26.31 19.05
C VAL A 96 10.02 25.25 19.03
N SER A 97 10.36 23.99 19.32
CA SER A 97 9.39 22.90 19.43
C SER A 97 8.47 23.16 20.63
N TYR A 98 7.16 23.27 20.40
CA TYR A 98 6.14 23.38 21.44
C TYR A 98 5.33 22.08 21.44
N ILE A 99 5.00 21.53 22.61
CA ILE A 99 4.03 20.44 22.72
C ILE A 99 2.80 21.06 23.40
N PRO A 100 1.69 21.26 22.67
CA PRO A 100 0.44 21.73 23.27
C PRO A 100 -0.01 20.78 24.39
N GLN A 101 -0.44 21.34 25.53
CA GLN A 101 -0.92 20.58 26.70
C GLN A 101 -2.17 19.72 26.41
N ASP A 102 -2.88 20.02 25.31
CA ASP A 102 -4.09 19.37 24.82
C ASP A 102 -3.82 18.27 23.77
N GLY A 103 -2.55 17.95 23.49
CA GLY A 103 -2.16 16.67 22.88
C GLY A 103 -2.17 16.61 21.36
N GLY A 104 -1.74 17.66 20.67
CA GLY A 104 -1.45 17.53 19.23
C GLY A 104 -0.76 18.73 18.61
N LEU A 105 0.57 18.75 18.55
CA LEU A 105 1.33 19.77 17.82
C LEU A 105 0.86 19.92 16.37
N ALA A 106 0.55 18.81 15.68
CA ALA A 106 0.04 18.85 14.31
C ALA A 106 -1.30 19.59 14.20
N ARG A 107 -2.18 19.45 15.20
CA ARG A 107 -3.46 20.16 15.27
C ARG A 107 -3.27 21.65 15.48
N TYR A 108 -2.45 22.01 16.47
CA TYR A 108 -2.16 23.40 16.79
C TYR A 108 -1.54 24.13 15.59
N LEU A 109 -0.56 23.51 14.92
CA LEU A 109 0.08 24.07 13.73
C LEU A 109 -0.93 24.28 12.59
N PHE A 110 -1.79 23.29 12.31
CA PHE A 110 -2.78 23.42 11.24
C PHE A 110 -3.82 24.51 11.51
N GLU A 111 -4.28 24.63 12.76
CA GLU A 111 -5.37 25.55 13.12
C GLU A 111 -4.90 26.98 13.42
N ASN A 112 -3.63 27.18 13.81
CA ASN A 112 -3.18 28.46 14.36
C ASN A 112 -1.89 28.99 13.72
N ASP A 113 -1.17 28.21 12.91
CA ASP A 113 0.10 28.65 12.36
C ASP A 113 -0.03 29.09 10.90
N SER A 114 0.04 30.40 10.69
CA SER A 114 0.10 31.03 9.37
C SER A 114 1.27 30.56 8.49
N ALA A 115 2.28 29.89 9.06
CA ALA A 115 3.39 29.32 8.32
C ALA A 115 3.07 27.98 7.63
N VAL A 116 1.95 27.33 7.95
CA VAL A 116 1.51 26.13 7.22
C VAL A 116 1.05 26.53 5.83
N VAL A 117 1.78 26.05 4.83
CA VAL A 117 1.48 26.33 3.42
C VAL A 117 0.47 25.30 2.91
N PRO A 118 -0.61 25.73 2.22
CA PRO A 118 -1.53 24.79 1.60
C PRO A 118 -0.82 23.88 0.61
N ALA A 119 -1.21 22.61 0.60
CA ALA A 119 -0.61 21.60 -0.23
C ALA A 119 -1.69 20.78 -0.95
N ARG A 120 -1.31 20.11 -2.04
CA ARG A 120 -2.18 19.15 -2.72
C ARG A 120 -1.40 17.92 -3.13
N LEU A 121 -2.06 16.76 -3.09
CA LEU A 121 -1.55 15.56 -3.73
C LEU A 121 -1.42 15.80 -5.25
N VAL A 122 -0.28 15.44 -5.82
CA VAL A 122 0.01 15.49 -7.26
C VAL A 122 -0.07 14.11 -7.87
N ARG A 123 0.52 13.13 -7.19
CA ARG A 123 0.61 11.74 -7.61
C ARG A 123 0.83 10.86 -6.40
N GLY A 124 0.30 9.65 -6.42
CA GLY A 124 0.52 8.62 -5.41
C GLY A 124 0.84 7.30 -6.08
N ASP A 125 1.81 6.57 -5.53
CA ASP A 125 2.07 5.17 -5.87
C ASP A 125 1.59 4.30 -4.72
N PRO A 126 0.45 3.61 -4.88
CA PRO A 126 -0.13 2.79 -3.85
C PRO A 126 0.79 1.67 -3.38
N VAL A 127 1.55 1.10 -4.30
CA VAL A 127 2.43 -0.06 -4.07
C VAL A 127 3.68 0.35 -3.32
N LEU A 128 4.38 1.37 -3.80
CA LEU A 128 5.64 1.81 -3.19
C LEU A 128 5.44 2.52 -1.86
N ASP A 129 4.20 2.84 -1.53
CA ASP A 129 3.88 3.75 -0.44
C ASP A 129 4.53 5.13 -0.60
N LEU A 130 4.49 5.69 -1.81
CA LEU A 130 5.10 7.00 -2.12
C LEU A 130 4.05 7.97 -2.66
N ALA A 131 4.21 9.26 -2.37
CA ALA A 131 3.41 10.33 -2.93
C ALA A 131 4.27 11.53 -3.28
N LEU A 132 3.84 12.27 -4.30
CA LEU A 132 4.28 13.62 -4.59
C LEU A 132 3.19 14.60 -4.18
N VAL A 133 3.60 15.60 -3.42
CA VAL A 133 2.76 16.68 -2.91
C VAL A 133 3.31 18.00 -3.45
N LYS A 134 2.43 18.91 -3.85
CA LYS A 134 2.79 20.27 -4.24
C LYS A 134 2.40 21.24 -3.14
N LEU A 135 3.39 21.86 -2.52
CA LEU A 135 3.23 23.02 -1.64
C LEU A 135 2.96 24.27 -2.49
N ARG A 136 2.11 25.17 -2.01
CA ARG A 136 1.90 26.50 -2.60
C ARG A 136 2.99 27.50 -2.18
N THR A 137 4.25 27.12 -2.34
CA THR A 137 5.41 27.99 -2.07
C THR A 137 6.63 27.54 -2.87
N SER A 138 7.61 28.42 -3.04
CA SER A 138 8.91 28.08 -3.62
C SER A 138 9.77 27.33 -2.58
N THR A 139 10.54 26.35 -3.05
CA THR A 139 11.52 25.58 -2.25
C THR A 139 12.91 25.66 -2.86
N LYS A 140 13.20 26.78 -3.53
CA LYS A 140 14.45 26.99 -4.24
C LYS A 140 15.64 26.85 -3.30
N GLY A 141 16.61 26.01 -3.70
CA GLY A 141 17.88 25.86 -2.99
C GLY A 141 17.85 24.94 -1.77
N VAL A 142 16.70 24.32 -1.46
CA VAL A 142 16.60 23.34 -0.36
C VAL A 142 16.28 21.91 -0.83
N LYS A 143 16.33 21.66 -2.14
CA LYS A 143 16.16 20.32 -2.72
C LYS A 143 17.22 19.34 -2.20
N LEU A 144 16.80 18.14 -1.80
CA LEU A 144 17.70 17.05 -1.45
C LEU A 144 18.09 16.20 -2.66
N GLY A 145 19.35 15.78 -2.69
CA GLY A 145 19.89 14.87 -3.71
C GLY A 145 19.74 13.41 -3.28
N PHE A 146 19.42 12.55 -4.23
CA PHE A 146 19.39 11.10 -4.03
C PHE A 146 20.74 10.49 -4.38
N ARG A 147 21.10 9.42 -3.67
CA ARG A 147 22.27 8.64 -4.03
C ARG A 147 21.98 7.77 -5.24
N ALA A 148 22.96 7.67 -6.14
CA ALA A 148 22.84 6.87 -7.37
C ALA A 148 23.09 5.37 -7.15
N THR A 149 23.75 4.99 -6.04
CA THR A 149 24.14 3.62 -5.74
C THR A 149 23.41 3.09 -4.51
N ALA A 150 23.04 1.81 -4.55
CA ALA A 150 22.47 1.09 -3.43
C ALA A 150 23.33 1.18 -2.16
N VAL A 151 22.67 1.10 -1.00
CA VAL A 151 23.31 0.95 0.31
C VAL A 151 23.82 -0.45 0.55
N LYS A 152 24.91 -0.55 1.30
CA LYS A 152 25.46 -1.80 1.81
C LYS A 152 25.18 -1.93 3.30
N GLN A 153 25.05 -3.17 3.73
CA GLN A 153 24.96 -3.51 5.15
C GLN A 153 26.17 -2.95 5.91
N GLY A 154 25.93 -2.34 7.07
CA GLY A 154 26.93 -1.68 7.91
C GLY A 154 27.19 -0.21 7.58
N GLU A 155 26.66 0.34 6.47
CA GLU A 155 26.77 1.77 6.19
C GLU A 155 26.01 2.60 7.24
N ARG A 156 26.61 3.71 7.69
CA ARG A 156 25.95 4.66 8.60
C ARG A 156 24.83 5.40 7.88
N VAL A 157 23.70 5.53 8.55
CA VAL A 157 22.52 6.24 8.04
C VAL A 157 21.86 7.07 9.15
N MET A 158 21.15 8.11 8.73
CA MET A 158 20.39 9.00 9.60
C MET A 158 18.96 9.14 9.08
N ALA A 159 17.98 8.91 9.93
CA ALA A 159 16.57 9.12 9.62
C ALA A 159 16.14 10.49 10.15
N VAL A 160 15.74 11.39 9.25
CA VAL A 160 15.42 12.78 9.57
C VAL A 160 13.92 13.03 9.43
N GLY A 161 13.34 13.78 10.37
CA GLY A 161 11.91 14.13 10.33
C GLY A 161 11.39 14.73 11.64
N HIS A 162 10.19 14.33 12.06
CA HIS A 162 9.44 14.97 13.16
C HIS A 162 9.03 14.01 14.28
N PRO A 163 9.96 13.24 14.88
CA PRO A 163 9.63 12.18 15.83
C PRO A 163 8.91 12.70 17.09
N GLY A 164 7.75 12.09 17.42
CA GLY A 164 7.05 12.34 18.68
C GLY A 164 6.68 13.79 18.97
N GLU A 165 6.32 14.56 17.93
CA GLU A 165 6.04 16.01 18.01
C GLU A 165 7.26 16.88 18.35
N THR A 166 8.48 16.32 18.33
CA THR A 166 9.70 17.13 18.29
C THR A 166 9.97 17.55 16.85
N VAL A 167 9.95 18.86 16.61
CA VAL A 167 10.14 19.38 15.25
C VAL A 167 11.61 19.29 14.85
N TRP A 168 11.90 18.81 13.63
CA TRP A 168 13.24 18.81 13.03
C TRP A 168 14.30 17.99 13.79
N SER A 169 13.93 16.77 14.16
CA SER A 169 14.82 15.84 14.86
C SER A 169 15.30 14.71 13.94
N PHE A 170 16.36 14.02 14.36
CA PHE A 170 16.96 12.93 13.63
C PHE A 170 17.30 11.77 14.57
N THR A 171 17.39 10.58 14.00
CA THR A 171 17.92 9.39 14.65
C THR A 171 19.04 8.84 13.78
N SER A 172 20.07 8.24 14.39
CA SER A 172 21.21 7.69 13.65
C SER A 172 21.30 6.19 13.91
N GLY A 173 21.78 5.48 12.90
CA GLY A 173 22.01 4.05 12.95
C GLY A 173 22.91 3.59 11.81
N VAL A 174 22.79 2.32 11.48
CA VAL A 174 23.43 1.66 10.34
C VAL A 174 22.40 0.91 9.51
N VAL A 175 22.77 0.55 8.29
CA VAL A 175 22.00 -0.40 7.49
C VAL A 175 22.20 -1.79 8.08
N SER A 176 21.19 -2.30 8.76
CA SER A 176 21.22 -3.60 9.42
C SER A 176 21.06 -4.75 8.43
N SER A 177 20.27 -4.58 7.39
CA SER A 177 20.11 -5.55 6.29
C SER A 177 19.45 -4.91 5.06
N LEU A 178 19.58 -5.55 3.91
CA LEU A 178 18.73 -5.29 2.74
C LEU A 178 17.72 -6.43 2.67
N HIS A 179 16.47 -6.16 3.02
CA HIS A 179 15.46 -7.18 3.18
C HIS A 179 14.27 -6.88 2.27
N GLN A 180 13.97 -7.78 1.33
CA GLN A 180 12.74 -7.73 0.51
C GLN A 180 12.54 -6.38 -0.20
N GLY A 181 13.60 -5.83 -0.81
CA GLY A 181 13.55 -4.53 -1.49
C GLY A 181 13.44 -3.32 -0.55
N MET A 182 13.73 -3.51 0.75
CA MET A 182 13.78 -2.46 1.77
C MET A 182 15.17 -2.33 2.38
N ILE A 183 15.43 -1.15 2.92
CA ILE A 183 16.56 -0.87 3.80
C ILE A 183 16.08 -1.08 5.23
N GLN A 184 16.63 -2.07 5.92
CA GLN A 184 16.45 -2.24 7.35
C GLN A 184 17.55 -1.47 8.07
N THR A 185 17.20 -0.75 9.13
CA THR A 185 18.15 0.03 9.95
C THR A 185 17.81 -0.08 11.42
N ASP A 186 18.78 0.16 12.31
CA ASP A 186 18.55 0.38 13.74
C ASP A 186 18.33 1.87 14.09
N ALA A 187 18.40 2.77 13.10
CA ALA A 187 17.93 4.14 13.26
C ALA A 187 16.42 4.12 13.57
N ALA A 188 16.02 4.78 14.66
CA ALA A 188 14.62 4.75 15.09
C ALA A 188 13.69 5.46 14.10
N ILE A 189 12.67 4.73 13.63
CA ILE A 189 11.62 5.22 12.73
C ILE A 189 10.28 5.23 13.47
N ASN A 190 9.49 6.28 13.28
CA ASN A 190 8.16 6.46 13.86
C ASN A 190 7.28 7.31 12.92
N ARG A 191 6.01 7.52 13.29
CA ARG A 191 5.05 8.29 12.47
C ARG A 191 5.58 9.66 12.04
N GLY A 192 6.36 10.30 12.92
CA GLY A 192 6.89 11.62 12.73
C GLY A 192 7.95 11.74 11.64
N ASN A 193 8.87 10.77 11.52
CA ASN A 193 9.88 10.75 10.45
C ASN A 193 9.50 9.88 9.25
N SER A 194 8.37 9.16 9.30
CA SER A 194 7.73 8.49 8.16
C SER A 194 7.52 9.45 6.99
N GLY A 195 7.92 9.07 5.79
CA GLY A 195 7.93 9.90 4.58
C GLY A 195 9.14 10.84 4.46
N GLY A 196 9.91 11.03 5.52
CA GLY A 196 11.16 11.80 5.53
C GLY A 196 12.35 11.00 4.99
N PRO A 197 13.52 11.63 4.82
CA PRO A 197 14.68 10.98 4.24
C PRO A 197 15.42 10.09 5.25
N LEU A 198 15.86 8.93 4.76
CA LEU A 198 17.01 8.22 5.28
C LEU A 198 18.22 8.69 4.47
N VAL A 199 19.22 9.29 5.11
CA VAL A 199 20.42 9.83 4.46
C VAL A 199 21.68 9.12 4.90
N ASP A 200 22.69 9.11 4.04
CA ASP A 200 24.03 8.64 4.38
C ASP A 200 24.90 9.75 5.02
N GLY A 201 26.18 9.43 5.26
CA GLY A 201 27.16 10.35 5.82
C GLY A 201 27.49 11.57 4.94
N ASP A 202 27.04 11.61 3.69
CA ASP A 202 27.21 12.77 2.80
C ASP A 202 25.96 13.66 2.74
N GLY A 203 24.88 13.25 3.39
CA GLY A 203 23.56 13.89 3.32
C GLY A 203 22.77 13.54 2.07
N LYS A 204 23.15 12.46 1.35
CA LYS A 204 22.39 11.98 0.19
C LYS A 204 21.26 11.06 0.64
N VAL A 205 20.08 11.26 0.07
CA VAL A 205 18.92 10.40 0.34
C VAL A 205 19.20 9.01 -0.22
N VAL A 206 19.26 8.03 0.67
CA VAL A 206 19.39 6.61 0.34
C VAL A 206 18.06 5.87 0.45
N GLY A 207 17.11 6.42 1.21
CA GLY A 207 15.78 5.85 1.34
C GLY A 207 14.73 6.81 1.87
N ILE A 208 13.49 6.36 1.88
CA ILE A 208 12.32 7.07 2.39
C ILE A 208 11.82 6.29 3.60
N ASN A 209 11.94 6.89 4.79
CA ASN A 209 11.54 6.28 6.06
C ASN A 209 10.07 5.85 6.00
N THR A 210 9.72 4.70 6.54
CA THR A 210 8.31 4.27 6.63
C THR A 210 8.01 3.67 7.99
N SER A 211 7.04 4.24 8.69
CA SER A 211 6.54 3.71 9.96
C SER A 211 5.40 2.69 9.78
N LYS A 212 4.95 2.45 8.54
CA LYS A 212 3.79 1.60 8.24
C LYS A 212 4.06 0.11 8.48
N LEU A 213 5.34 -0.28 8.46
CA LEU A 213 5.79 -1.67 8.61
C LEU A 213 6.20 -2.01 10.04
N ILE A 214 6.08 -1.04 10.95
CA ILE A 214 6.56 -1.15 12.31
C ILE A 214 5.32 -1.38 13.16
N GLY A 215 5.05 -2.64 13.52
CA GLY A 215 4.25 -2.94 14.70
C GLY A 215 4.98 -2.49 15.97
N ASP A 216 4.77 -3.16 17.11
CA ASP A 216 5.52 -2.89 18.35
C ASP A 216 6.97 -3.43 18.32
N MET A 217 7.64 -3.39 17.16
CA MET A 217 9.03 -3.82 17.02
C MET A 217 9.98 -2.68 17.41
N HIS A 218 10.51 -2.74 18.62
CA HIS A 218 11.48 -1.77 19.11
C HIS A 218 12.88 -2.02 18.51
N GLY A 219 13.56 -0.95 18.08
CA GLY A 219 14.96 -1.00 17.64
C GLY A 219 15.20 -1.43 16.19
N ILE A 220 14.15 -1.59 15.37
CA ILE A 220 14.26 -1.88 13.94
C ILE A 220 13.38 -0.91 13.15
N GLY A 221 13.98 -0.19 12.21
CA GLY A 221 13.35 0.71 11.27
C GLY A 221 13.46 0.22 9.83
N PHE A 222 12.55 0.69 8.98
CA PHE A 222 12.52 0.38 7.56
C PHE A 222 12.45 1.65 6.71
N ALA A 223 13.11 1.62 5.55
CA ALA A 223 13.01 2.64 4.52
C ALA A 223 12.91 2.02 3.13
N ARG A 224 12.10 2.63 2.25
CA ARG A 224 12.05 2.31 0.82
C ARG A 224 13.33 2.83 0.16
N PRO A 225 14.05 2.05 -0.67
CA PRO A 225 15.23 2.55 -1.38
C PRO A 225 14.92 3.81 -2.19
N GLY A 226 15.82 4.79 -2.14
CA GLY A 226 15.65 6.09 -2.81
C GLY A 226 15.54 5.99 -4.33
N GLU A 227 16.12 4.93 -4.91
CA GLU A 227 16.02 4.59 -6.34
C GLU A 227 14.56 4.39 -6.78
N LEU A 228 13.71 3.84 -5.91
CA LEU A 228 12.30 3.59 -6.20
C LEU A 228 11.50 4.89 -6.35
N ALA A 229 11.99 6.00 -5.77
CA ALA A 229 11.35 7.31 -5.88
C ALA A 229 11.67 8.05 -7.18
N GLN A 230 12.72 7.66 -7.91
CA GLN A 230 13.10 8.39 -9.13
C GLN A 230 12.00 8.41 -10.20
N PRO A 231 11.32 7.28 -10.50
CA PRO A 231 10.31 7.31 -11.57
C PRO A 231 9.05 8.10 -11.19
N ILE A 232 8.64 8.07 -9.91
CA ILE A 232 7.52 8.89 -9.45
C ILE A 232 7.88 10.38 -9.53
N ILE A 233 9.09 10.79 -9.11
CA ILE A 233 9.61 12.17 -9.23
C ILE A 233 9.68 12.61 -10.71
N ALA A 234 10.16 11.74 -11.60
CA ALA A 234 10.31 12.02 -13.02
C ALA A 234 8.97 12.01 -13.78
N GLY A 235 7.87 11.66 -13.12
CA GLY A 235 6.55 11.57 -13.76
C GLY A 235 6.40 10.35 -14.70
N GLN A 236 7.35 9.41 -14.70
CA GLN A 236 7.39 8.28 -15.64
C GLN A 236 6.45 7.17 -15.19
N ALA A 237 5.66 6.63 -16.13
CA ALA A 237 5.02 5.34 -15.95
C ALA A 237 6.10 4.26 -15.99
N LYS A 238 6.24 3.47 -14.92
CA LYS A 238 7.21 2.36 -14.94
C LYS A 238 6.68 1.29 -15.90
N GLN A 239 7.60 0.73 -16.67
CA GLN A 239 7.37 -0.43 -17.53
C GLN A 239 8.28 -1.54 -17.03
N VAL A 240 7.69 -2.67 -16.66
CA VAL A 240 8.41 -3.90 -16.32
C VAL A 240 8.25 -4.83 -17.49
N THR A 241 9.35 -5.35 -18.02
CA THR A 241 9.29 -6.38 -19.05
C THR A 241 8.71 -7.66 -18.44
N LEU A 242 7.55 -8.08 -18.93
CA LEU A 242 6.92 -9.32 -18.49
C LEU A 242 7.58 -10.52 -19.17
N ASP A 243 7.94 -11.52 -18.38
CA ASP A 243 8.37 -12.83 -18.87
C ASP A 243 7.22 -13.81 -18.67
N ARG A 244 6.58 -14.20 -19.78
CA ARG A 244 5.42 -15.09 -19.78
C ARG A 244 5.73 -16.49 -20.31
N THR A 245 7.02 -16.85 -20.36
CA THR A 245 7.48 -18.12 -20.92
C THR A 245 7.14 -19.31 -20.03
N SER A 246 7.13 -19.12 -18.71
CA SER A 246 6.73 -20.12 -17.71
C SER A 246 5.78 -19.53 -16.66
N PRO A 247 5.04 -20.36 -15.92
CA PRO A 247 4.22 -19.91 -14.81
C PRO A 247 5.03 -19.13 -13.75
N GLU A 248 6.22 -19.61 -13.39
CA GLU A 248 7.10 -18.98 -12.41
C GLU A 248 7.64 -17.64 -12.89
N ALA A 249 8.05 -17.56 -14.15
CA ALA A 249 8.54 -16.33 -14.74
C ALA A 249 7.44 -15.26 -14.78
N THR A 250 6.21 -15.69 -15.09
CA THR A 250 5.02 -14.83 -15.10
C THR A 250 4.75 -14.27 -13.71
N VAL A 251 4.68 -15.15 -12.70
CA VAL A 251 4.48 -14.72 -11.32
C VAL A 251 5.59 -13.78 -10.90
N ARG A 252 6.87 -14.11 -11.16
CA ARG A 252 8.01 -13.27 -10.75
C ARG A 252 7.95 -11.87 -11.35
N THR A 253 7.75 -11.78 -12.67
CA THR A 253 7.75 -10.48 -13.36
C THR A 253 6.48 -9.67 -13.08
N CYS A 254 5.34 -10.32 -12.87
CA CYS A 254 4.12 -9.65 -12.42
C CYS A 254 4.19 -9.15 -10.98
N MET A 255 4.79 -9.92 -10.07
CA MET A 255 5.04 -9.44 -8.71
C MET A 255 6.06 -8.29 -8.72
N HIS A 256 7.07 -8.33 -9.58
CA HIS A 256 7.98 -7.20 -9.76
C HIS A 256 7.28 -5.96 -10.35
N ALA A 257 6.41 -6.14 -11.36
CA ALA A 257 5.57 -5.08 -11.92
C ALA A 257 4.69 -4.46 -10.83
N MET A 258 4.10 -5.29 -9.97
CA MET A 258 3.38 -4.84 -8.79
C MET A 258 4.30 -4.04 -7.88
N GLU A 259 5.38 -4.60 -7.36
CA GLU A 259 6.37 -3.94 -6.47
C GLU A 259 6.86 -2.60 -7.00
N GLN A 260 6.96 -2.44 -8.32
CA GLN A 260 7.42 -1.22 -8.96
C GLN A 260 6.30 -0.19 -9.20
N GLY A 261 5.03 -0.52 -9.02
CA GLY A 261 3.91 0.35 -9.41
C GLY A 261 3.80 0.50 -10.93
N SER A 262 4.18 -0.54 -11.69
CA SER A 262 4.23 -0.54 -13.15
C SER A 262 2.83 -0.63 -13.75
N GLU A 263 2.53 0.18 -14.77
CA GLU A 263 1.26 0.08 -15.51
C GLU A 263 1.14 -1.28 -16.21
N THR A 264 2.26 -1.94 -16.53
CA THR A 264 2.31 -3.32 -17.07
C THR A 264 1.64 -4.35 -16.15
N LEU A 265 1.42 -4.04 -14.87
CA LEU A 265 0.63 -4.89 -13.97
C LEU A 265 -0.79 -5.16 -14.52
N LEU A 266 -1.36 -4.21 -15.28
CA LEU A 266 -2.68 -4.36 -15.88
C LEU A 266 -2.74 -5.54 -16.87
N GLU A 267 -1.60 -6.00 -17.37
CA GLU A 267 -1.54 -7.10 -18.33
C GLU A 267 -1.23 -8.47 -17.71
N CYS A 268 -1.10 -8.53 -16.38
CA CYS A 268 -0.68 -9.74 -15.68
C CYS A 268 -1.79 -10.79 -15.53
N ASN A 269 -3.04 -10.35 -15.58
CA ASN A 269 -4.20 -11.19 -15.29
C ASN A 269 -4.91 -11.66 -16.56
N ASP A 270 -5.56 -12.81 -16.47
CA ASP A 270 -6.51 -13.33 -17.44
C ASP A 270 -7.87 -12.64 -17.23
N GLU A 271 -8.11 -11.59 -18.01
CA GLU A 271 -9.34 -10.80 -17.94
C GLU A 271 -10.57 -11.56 -18.42
N ASP A 272 -10.40 -12.53 -19.32
CA ASP A 272 -11.49 -13.40 -19.76
C ASP A 272 -11.96 -14.24 -18.59
N ALA A 273 -11.02 -14.89 -17.90
CA ALA A 273 -11.32 -15.72 -16.73
C ALA A 273 -11.93 -14.89 -15.60
N PHE A 274 -11.45 -13.66 -15.40
CA PHE A 274 -12.01 -12.74 -14.42
C PHE A 274 -13.47 -12.37 -14.74
N TYR A 275 -13.79 -12.01 -15.98
CA TYR A 275 -15.15 -11.70 -16.40
C TYR A 275 -16.08 -12.91 -16.24
N GLU A 276 -15.64 -14.10 -16.68
CA GLU A 276 -16.46 -15.31 -16.53
C GLU A 276 -16.71 -15.66 -15.06
N ALA A 277 -15.74 -15.45 -14.18
CA ALA A 277 -15.93 -15.61 -12.74
C ALA A 277 -16.98 -14.64 -12.18
N ILE A 278 -17.00 -13.37 -12.60
CA ILE A 278 -18.05 -12.40 -12.24
C ILE A 278 -19.42 -12.91 -12.71
N MET A 279 -19.52 -13.34 -13.97
CA MET A 279 -20.78 -13.78 -14.54
C MET A 279 -21.31 -15.05 -13.86
N ASP A 280 -20.44 -15.99 -13.53
CA ASP A 280 -20.79 -17.19 -12.77
C ASP A 280 -21.27 -16.85 -11.35
N LYS A 281 -20.61 -15.91 -10.66
CA LYS A 281 -21.07 -15.37 -9.37
C LYS A 281 -22.46 -14.73 -9.50
N LEU A 282 -22.69 -13.91 -10.51
CA LEU A 282 -24.00 -13.28 -10.77
C LEU A 282 -25.11 -14.32 -11.02
N ARG A 283 -24.83 -15.36 -11.81
CA ARG A 283 -25.76 -16.48 -12.04
C ARG A 283 -26.09 -17.23 -10.75
N ARG A 284 -25.10 -17.53 -9.90
CA ARG A 284 -25.32 -18.15 -8.59
C ARG A 284 -26.18 -17.25 -7.70
N LYS A 285 -25.91 -15.95 -7.69
CA LYS A 285 -26.66 -14.96 -6.91
C LYS A 285 -28.11 -14.87 -7.38
N LEU A 286 -28.35 -14.78 -8.68
CA LEU A 286 -29.68 -14.81 -9.28
C LEU A 286 -30.49 -16.03 -8.81
N LYS A 287 -29.86 -17.22 -8.79
CA LYS A 287 -30.46 -18.46 -8.28
C LYS A 287 -30.78 -18.40 -6.79
N ARG A 288 -29.87 -17.91 -5.93
CA ARG A 288 -30.11 -17.77 -4.47
C ARG A 288 -31.22 -16.75 -4.17
N LEU A 289 -31.33 -15.70 -4.98
CA LEU A 289 -32.33 -14.67 -4.79
C LEU A 289 -33.73 -15.13 -5.17
N ASN A 290 -33.88 -16.23 -5.90
CA ASN A 290 -35.17 -16.67 -6.46
C ASN A 290 -35.88 -15.53 -7.20
N LEU A 291 -35.15 -14.68 -7.93
CA LEU A 291 -35.77 -13.67 -8.77
C LEU A 291 -36.58 -14.37 -9.86
N THR A 292 -37.82 -13.91 -10.07
CA THR A 292 -38.73 -14.45 -11.07
C THR A 292 -39.43 -13.30 -11.80
N GLY A 293 -40.06 -13.61 -12.95
CA GLY A 293 -40.82 -12.64 -13.73
C GLY A 293 -39.99 -11.42 -14.14
N ALA A 294 -40.62 -10.24 -14.08
CA ALA A 294 -40.02 -8.98 -14.50
C ALA A 294 -38.74 -8.60 -13.71
N ALA A 295 -38.63 -8.99 -12.44
CA ALA A 295 -37.42 -8.74 -11.64
C ALA A 295 -36.20 -9.56 -12.11
N LYS A 296 -36.43 -10.78 -12.61
CA LYS A 296 -35.36 -11.59 -13.20
C LYS A 296 -34.89 -11.00 -14.53
N ALA A 297 -35.85 -10.66 -15.39
CA ALA A 297 -35.56 -10.07 -16.70
C ALA A 297 -34.79 -8.73 -16.56
N ASP A 298 -35.20 -7.87 -15.63
CA ASP A 298 -34.52 -6.60 -15.35
C ASP A 298 -33.07 -6.85 -14.89
N PHE A 299 -32.87 -7.79 -13.97
CA PHE A 299 -31.54 -8.13 -13.49
C PHE A 299 -30.63 -8.69 -14.59
N GLU A 300 -31.15 -9.61 -15.40
CA GLU A 300 -30.41 -10.20 -16.52
C GLU A 300 -30.03 -9.15 -17.57
N GLN A 301 -30.93 -8.23 -17.89
CA GLN A 301 -30.67 -7.20 -18.89
C GLN A 301 -29.76 -6.08 -18.38
N ARG A 302 -30.02 -5.56 -17.17
CA ARG A 302 -29.35 -4.36 -16.66
C ARG A 302 -28.02 -4.65 -15.99
N ILE A 303 -27.92 -5.76 -15.27
CA ILE A 303 -26.72 -6.10 -14.48
C ILE A 303 -25.87 -7.12 -15.21
N MET A 304 -26.47 -8.21 -15.68
CA MET A 304 -25.73 -9.25 -16.42
C MET A 304 -25.51 -8.89 -17.90
N GLY A 305 -26.26 -7.92 -18.43
CA GLY A 305 -26.12 -7.45 -19.81
C GLY A 305 -25.03 -6.41 -20.03
N VAL A 306 -24.32 -6.00 -18.97
CA VAL A 306 -23.15 -5.11 -19.11
C VAL A 306 -22.06 -5.85 -19.88
N SER A 307 -21.53 -5.20 -20.92
CA SER A 307 -20.54 -5.83 -21.78
C SER A 307 -19.25 -6.12 -21.02
N LYS A 308 -18.53 -7.15 -21.47
CA LYS A 308 -17.21 -7.48 -20.92
C LYS A 308 -16.25 -6.31 -21.03
N GLU A 309 -16.28 -5.62 -22.15
CA GLU A 309 -15.43 -4.45 -22.44
C GLU A 309 -15.68 -3.34 -21.42
N GLU A 310 -16.93 -3.10 -21.03
CA GLU A 310 -17.26 -2.12 -19.99
C GLU A 310 -16.79 -2.58 -18.60
N VAL A 311 -17.03 -3.83 -18.21
CA VAL A 311 -16.62 -4.34 -16.89
C VAL A 311 -15.09 -4.32 -16.74
N ILE A 312 -14.38 -4.87 -17.73
CA ILE A 312 -12.91 -4.91 -17.73
C ILE A 312 -12.33 -3.51 -17.91
N GLY A 313 -12.92 -2.68 -18.76
CA GLY A 313 -12.51 -1.29 -18.96
C GLY A 313 -12.61 -0.47 -17.68
N THR A 314 -13.72 -0.59 -16.95
CA THR A 314 -13.89 0.06 -15.64
C THR A 314 -12.85 -0.43 -14.63
N MET A 315 -12.60 -1.74 -14.56
CA MET A 315 -11.59 -2.29 -13.65
C MET A 315 -10.19 -1.74 -13.97
N ARG A 316 -9.78 -1.77 -15.25
CA ARG A 316 -8.49 -1.23 -15.70
C ARG A 316 -8.37 0.25 -15.38
N ALA A 317 -9.42 1.02 -15.66
CA ALA A 317 -9.44 2.45 -15.35
C ALA A 317 -9.28 2.71 -13.84
N SER A 318 -9.93 1.91 -12.99
CA SER A 318 -9.78 2.01 -11.53
C SER A 318 -8.37 1.68 -11.06
N GLN A 319 -7.76 0.62 -11.59
CA GLN A 319 -6.37 0.25 -11.28
C GLN A 319 -5.37 1.28 -11.79
N LEU A 320 -5.61 1.86 -12.97
CA LEU A 320 -4.78 2.89 -13.56
C LEU A 320 -4.87 4.21 -12.79
N ALA A 321 -6.09 4.63 -12.42
CA ALA A 321 -6.33 5.78 -11.55
C ALA A 321 -5.59 5.59 -10.22
N MET A 322 -5.67 4.39 -9.64
CA MET A 322 -4.92 4.01 -8.44
C MET A 322 -3.39 4.20 -8.64
N LEU A 323 -2.82 3.67 -9.73
CA LEU A 323 -1.38 3.81 -10.04
C LEU A 323 -0.95 5.27 -10.30
N ARG A 324 -1.88 6.12 -10.73
CA ARG A 324 -1.65 7.55 -11.00
C ARG A 324 -1.91 8.44 -9.78
N GLY A 325 -2.43 7.88 -8.68
CA GLY A 325 -2.86 8.63 -7.51
C GLY A 325 -4.09 9.50 -7.75
N GLU A 326 -4.89 9.14 -8.75
CA GLU A 326 -6.21 9.68 -9.01
C GLU A 326 -7.24 8.90 -8.16
N ASP A 327 -8.50 9.32 -8.15
CA ASP A 327 -9.57 8.62 -7.44
C ASP A 327 -9.88 7.26 -8.10
N PRO A 328 -9.52 6.13 -7.47
CA PRO A 328 -9.70 4.81 -8.06
C PRO A 328 -11.16 4.34 -8.09
N ALA A 329 -12.05 4.98 -7.32
CA ALA A 329 -13.46 4.65 -7.28
C ALA A 329 -14.28 5.42 -8.33
N ALA A 330 -13.71 6.48 -8.95
CA ALA A 330 -14.42 7.26 -9.97
C ALA A 330 -14.92 6.43 -11.16
N PRO A 331 -14.14 5.50 -11.75
CA PRO A 331 -14.63 4.69 -12.88
C PRO A 331 -15.79 3.76 -12.50
N ALA A 332 -15.73 3.16 -11.31
CA ALA A 332 -16.79 2.29 -10.80
C ALA A 332 -18.07 3.09 -10.49
N ARG A 333 -17.96 4.28 -9.90
CA ARG A 333 -19.10 5.17 -9.67
C ARG A 333 -19.75 5.60 -10.98
N ALA A 334 -18.96 5.96 -11.99
CA ALA A 334 -19.50 6.32 -13.31
C ALA A 334 -20.27 5.15 -13.96
N LEU A 335 -19.77 3.92 -13.84
CA LEU A 335 -20.50 2.74 -14.30
C LEU A 335 -21.80 2.54 -13.50
N ASN A 336 -21.74 2.67 -12.17
CA ASN A 336 -22.92 2.55 -11.31
C ASN A 336 -23.99 3.60 -11.65
N ASP A 337 -23.61 4.87 -11.77
CA ASP A 337 -24.51 5.97 -12.13
C ASP A 337 -25.19 5.71 -13.49
N LYS A 338 -24.45 5.14 -14.45
CA LYS A 338 -25.00 4.73 -15.74
C LYS A 338 -26.03 3.61 -15.61
N LEU A 339 -25.81 2.62 -14.72
CA LEU A 339 -26.76 1.53 -14.49
C LEU A 339 -27.99 2.00 -13.69
N GLU A 340 -27.81 2.95 -12.78
CA GLU A 340 -28.90 3.55 -12.01
C GLU A 340 -29.80 4.46 -12.84
N ALA A 341 -29.23 5.14 -13.85
CA ALA A 341 -29.99 6.00 -14.76
C ALA A 341 -30.93 5.22 -15.71
N GLN A 342 -30.75 3.89 -15.85
CA GLN A 342 -31.59 3.07 -16.72
C GLN A 342 -32.96 2.83 -16.06
N PRO A 343 -34.09 3.04 -16.78
CA PRO A 343 -35.40 2.75 -16.25
C PRO A 343 -35.56 1.24 -16.01
N LEU A 344 -36.23 0.89 -14.92
CA LEU A 344 -36.61 -0.50 -14.65
C LEU A 344 -37.54 -1.03 -15.74
N LEU A 345 -37.43 -2.31 -16.06
CA LEU A 345 -38.41 -2.98 -16.91
C LEU A 345 -39.81 -2.93 -16.29
N ASP A 346 -40.84 -2.93 -17.14
CA ASP A 346 -42.23 -2.89 -16.71
C ASP A 346 -42.56 -4.01 -15.71
N GLY A 347 -43.12 -3.62 -14.56
CA GLY A 347 -43.47 -4.54 -13.48
C GLY A 347 -42.28 -5.07 -12.66
N ALA A 348 -41.03 -4.72 -13.00
CA ALA A 348 -39.85 -5.18 -12.25
C ALA A 348 -39.85 -4.65 -10.82
N ALA A 349 -40.20 -3.37 -10.62
CA ALA A 349 -40.26 -2.76 -9.28
C ALA A 349 -41.19 -3.53 -8.31
N GLU A 350 -42.38 -3.90 -8.76
CA GLU A 350 -43.34 -4.63 -7.95
C GLU A 350 -42.92 -6.10 -7.75
N SER A 351 -42.32 -6.69 -8.79
CA SER A 351 -41.74 -8.03 -8.74
C SER A 351 -40.58 -8.13 -7.73
N TYR A 352 -39.72 -7.10 -7.64
CA TYR A 352 -38.67 -7.02 -6.63
C TYR A 352 -39.26 -6.92 -5.21
N LYS A 353 -40.20 -6.00 -4.97
CA LYS A 353 -40.86 -5.85 -3.67
C LYS A 353 -41.46 -7.16 -3.16
N LYS A 354 -42.18 -7.88 -4.04
CA LYS A 354 -42.79 -9.16 -3.70
C LYS A 354 -41.76 -10.25 -3.36
N THR A 355 -40.63 -10.25 -4.06
CA THR A 355 -39.55 -11.22 -3.85
C THR A 355 -38.85 -11.01 -2.50
N PHE A 356 -38.62 -9.75 -2.13
CA PHE A 356 -37.89 -9.42 -0.90
C PHE A 356 -38.78 -9.33 0.35
N ALA A 357 -40.08 -9.08 0.22
CA ALA A 357 -41.02 -9.04 1.34
C ALA A 357 -41.12 -10.37 2.13
N ARG A 358 -40.66 -11.49 1.55
CA ARG A 358 -40.80 -12.85 2.11
C ARG A 358 -39.53 -13.43 2.72
N LYS A 359 -38.41 -12.70 2.72
CA LYS A 359 -37.11 -13.23 3.15
C LYS A 359 -36.71 -12.70 4.53
N LYS A 360 -36.49 -13.59 5.51
CA LYS A 360 -35.95 -13.24 6.84
C LYS A 360 -34.57 -12.56 6.73
N ASP A 361 -33.79 -12.91 5.72
CA ASP A 361 -32.49 -12.28 5.43
C ASP A 361 -32.63 -10.81 5.01
N ALA A 362 -33.83 -10.39 4.55
CA ALA A 362 -34.12 -8.98 4.31
C ALA A 362 -34.23 -8.18 5.62
N VAL A 363 -34.51 -8.83 6.76
CA VAL A 363 -34.50 -8.21 8.09
C VAL A 363 -33.06 -8.00 8.57
N SER A 364 -32.17 -8.99 8.44
CA SER A 364 -30.74 -8.77 8.76
C SER A 364 -30.08 -7.76 7.83
N MET A 365 -30.52 -7.70 6.57
CA MET A 365 -30.10 -6.68 5.60
C MET A 365 -30.68 -5.31 5.94
N ARG A 366 -31.92 -5.22 6.43
CA ARG A 366 -32.52 -3.99 6.95
C ARG A 366 -31.77 -3.51 8.20
N ASP A 367 -31.48 -4.40 9.15
CA ASP A 367 -30.72 -4.09 10.36
C ASP A 367 -29.28 -3.64 10.03
N ALA A 368 -28.68 -4.20 8.97
CA ALA A 368 -27.41 -3.74 8.42
C ALA A 368 -27.55 -2.35 7.78
N LEU A 369 -28.52 -2.14 6.87
CA LEU A 369 -28.77 -0.86 6.22
C LEU A 369 -29.20 0.27 7.17
N GLU A 370 -29.83 -0.08 8.29
CA GLU A 370 -30.22 0.83 9.37
C GLU A 370 -29.07 1.11 10.34
N SER A 371 -27.93 0.41 10.24
CA SER A 371 -26.72 0.83 10.96
C SER A 371 -26.17 2.13 10.35
N PRO A 372 -25.46 2.97 11.13
CA PRO A 372 -24.98 4.29 10.68
C PRO A 372 -24.13 4.27 9.41
N ASP A 373 -23.57 3.11 9.08
CA ASP A 373 -22.67 2.84 7.95
C ASP A 373 -23.22 1.80 6.96
N GLY A 374 -24.49 1.39 7.09
CA GLY A 374 -25.11 0.41 6.22
C GLY A 374 -24.66 -1.05 6.41
N GLY A 375 -23.96 -1.36 7.51
CA GLY A 375 -23.49 -2.69 7.89
C GLY A 375 -22.08 -3.00 7.42
N VAL A 376 -21.49 -2.09 6.65
CA VAL A 376 -20.17 -2.18 6.02
C VAL A 376 -19.06 -2.46 7.05
N ALA A 377 -19.07 -1.78 8.20
CA ALA A 377 -18.09 -1.95 9.27
C ALA A 377 -18.33 -3.19 10.14
N ARG A 378 -19.39 -3.97 9.93
CA ARG A 378 -19.50 -5.33 10.46
C ARG A 378 -19.06 -6.36 9.43
N ALA A 379 -19.58 -6.26 8.21
CA ALA A 379 -19.26 -7.16 7.09
C ALA A 379 -17.76 -7.24 6.82
N ALA A 380 -17.08 -6.10 6.74
CA ALA A 380 -15.64 -6.10 6.53
C ALA A 380 -14.84 -6.65 7.73
N ARG A 381 -15.44 -6.88 8.92
CA ARG A 381 -14.73 -7.37 10.12
C ARG A 381 -14.67 -8.88 10.08
N GLU A 382 -15.83 -9.47 9.80
CA GLU A 382 -16.01 -10.91 9.61
C GLU A 382 -15.19 -11.38 8.39
N LEU A 383 -15.12 -10.56 7.33
CA LEU A 383 -14.20 -10.73 6.19
C LEU A 383 -12.74 -10.87 6.64
N ASP A 384 -12.25 -9.88 7.38
CA ASP A 384 -10.84 -9.81 7.75
C ASP A 384 -10.44 -10.92 8.73
N GLU A 385 -11.32 -11.25 9.68
CA GLU A 385 -11.10 -12.35 10.61
C GLU A 385 -11.07 -13.70 9.88
N ALA A 386 -11.99 -13.93 8.92
CA ALA A 386 -12.01 -15.15 8.12
C ALA A 386 -10.79 -15.30 7.21
N VAL A 387 -10.34 -14.20 6.59
CA VAL A 387 -9.10 -14.17 5.79
C VAL A 387 -7.93 -14.50 6.70
N TYR A 388 -7.73 -13.75 7.79
CA TYR A 388 -6.60 -13.91 8.70
C TYR A 388 -6.50 -15.32 9.29
N MET A 389 -7.61 -15.88 9.79
CA MET A 389 -7.63 -17.21 10.40
C MET A 389 -7.24 -18.33 9.45
N ARG A 390 -7.41 -18.15 8.13
CA ARG A 390 -7.12 -19.18 7.12
C ARG A 390 -5.81 -18.98 6.36
N THR A 391 -5.30 -17.76 6.28
CA THR A 391 -4.11 -17.39 5.48
C THR A 391 -2.93 -16.92 6.30
N GLY A 392 -3.19 -16.34 7.48
CA GLY A 392 -2.28 -15.42 8.14
C GLY A 392 -2.22 -14.00 7.55
N ILE A 393 -2.90 -13.69 6.44
CA ILE A 393 -2.99 -12.35 5.81
C ILE A 393 -3.87 -11.45 6.67
N LYS A 394 -3.28 -10.37 7.17
CA LYS A 394 -3.98 -9.38 7.99
C LYS A 394 -4.45 -8.22 7.13
N ILE A 395 -5.75 -8.12 6.89
CA ILE A 395 -6.34 -7.04 6.11
C ILE A 395 -6.63 -5.85 7.05
N ASP A 396 -6.30 -4.62 6.63
CA ASP A 396 -6.75 -3.40 7.32
C ASP A 396 -7.96 -2.79 6.61
N ARG A 397 -9.03 -2.73 7.38
CA ARG A 397 -10.39 -2.31 7.00
C ARG A 397 -10.46 -0.85 6.60
N LYS A 398 -9.72 -0.01 7.31
CA LYS A 398 -9.77 1.46 7.16
C LYS A 398 -8.92 1.94 6.00
N ASN A 399 -8.11 1.04 5.43
CA ASN A 399 -7.12 1.38 4.43
C ASN A 399 -7.21 0.34 3.30
N ALA A 400 -8.07 0.60 2.30
CA ALA A 400 -8.26 -0.26 1.12
C ALA A 400 -6.93 -0.61 0.41
N ARG A 401 -5.94 0.27 0.60
CA ARG A 401 -4.60 0.14 0.08
C ARG A 401 -3.69 -0.76 0.92
N GLN A 402 -3.84 -0.83 2.25
CA GLN A 402 -3.17 -1.86 3.07
C GLN A 402 -3.58 -3.27 2.65
N ARG A 403 -4.83 -3.49 2.23
CA ARG A 403 -5.27 -4.80 1.70
C ARG A 403 -4.43 -5.24 0.51
N LEU A 404 -4.04 -4.28 -0.33
CA LEU A 404 -3.13 -4.48 -1.45
C LEU A 404 -1.67 -4.59 -0.98
N ASP A 405 -1.27 -3.90 0.09
CA ASP A 405 0.12 -3.86 0.59
C ASP A 405 0.56 -5.11 1.35
N VAL A 406 -0.38 -5.83 1.96
CA VAL A 406 -0.13 -7.11 2.63
C VAL A 406 0.41 -8.16 1.64
N LEU A 407 0.12 -8.00 0.34
CA LEU A 407 0.57 -8.90 -0.73
C LEU A 407 1.93 -8.52 -1.35
N LYS A 408 2.69 -7.55 -0.83
CA LYS A 408 3.72 -6.87 -1.64
C LYS A 408 5.15 -6.91 -1.12
N MET A 409 5.47 -7.72 -0.11
CA MET A 409 6.82 -7.75 0.46
C MET A 409 7.49 -9.11 0.33
N GLY A 410 8.46 -9.17 -0.59
CA GLY A 410 9.42 -10.26 -0.73
C GLY A 410 8.81 -11.61 -1.01
N ILE A 411 7.98 -11.64 -2.07
CA ILE A 411 7.36 -12.86 -2.55
C ILE A 411 8.45 -13.82 -3.05
N ARG A 412 8.39 -15.06 -2.57
CA ARG A 412 9.21 -16.18 -3.03
C ARG A 412 8.31 -17.22 -3.65
N ILE A 413 8.69 -17.68 -4.83
CA ILE A 413 8.10 -18.86 -5.45
C ILE A 413 8.65 -20.07 -4.70
N GLU A 414 7.77 -20.84 -4.08
CA GLU A 414 8.15 -22.08 -3.40
C GLU A 414 8.30 -23.21 -4.42
N ARG A 415 7.28 -23.36 -5.28
CA ARG A 415 7.21 -24.39 -6.32
C ARG A 415 6.03 -24.11 -7.25
N SER A 416 6.04 -24.79 -8.39
CA SER A 416 4.92 -24.85 -9.32
C SER A 416 4.42 -26.29 -9.47
N HIS A 417 3.19 -26.42 -9.97
CA HIS A 417 2.59 -27.67 -10.36
C HIS A 417 1.82 -27.45 -11.67
N GLN A 418 2.30 -28.05 -12.75
CA GLN A 418 1.59 -27.98 -14.03
C GLN A 418 0.47 -29.03 -14.04
N VAL A 419 -0.75 -28.56 -14.28
CA VAL A 419 -1.96 -29.42 -14.35
C VAL A 419 -2.04 -30.05 -15.74
N ASP A 420 -1.86 -29.23 -16.77
CA ASP A 420 -1.82 -29.61 -18.18
C ASP A 420 -1.05 -28.56 -19.02
N ASP A 421 -1.08 -28.65 -20.35
CA ASP A 421 -0.38 -27.71 -21.24
C ASP A 421 -0.87 -26.26 -21.17
N ALA A 422 -2.07 -26.04 -20.63
CA ALA A 422 -2.75 -24.76 -20.53
C ALA A 422 -2.93 -24.25 -19.08
N HIS A 423 -2.69 -25.07 -18.07
CA HIS A 423 -3.03 -24.75 -16.68
C HIS A 423 -1.90 -25.10 -15.70
N ALA A 424 -1.67 -24.22 -14.73
CA ALA A 424 -0.66 -24.44 -13.69
C ALA A 424 -1.03 -23.76 -12.36
N TRP A 425 -0.49 -24.31 -11.27
CA TRP A 425 -0.50 -23.74 -9.94
C TRP A 425 0.90 -23.28 -9.56
N VAL A 426 1.02 -22.14 -8.90
CA VAL A 426 2.28 -21.65 -8.32
C VAL A 426 2.05 -21.32 -6.85
N ALA A 427 2.78 -21.98 -5.96
CA ALA A 427 2.78 -21.69 -4.54
C ALA A 427 3.79 -20.59 -4.25
N ILE A 428 3.35 -19.57 -3.52
CA ILE A 428 4.17 -18.44 -3.11
C ILE A 428 4.16 -18.28 -1.58
N THR A 429 5.27 -17.78 -1.06
CA THR A 429 5.40 -17.23 0.30
C THR A 429 5.63 -15.74 0.20
N GLY A 430 5.08 -14.97 1.13
CA GLY A 430 5.41 -13.57 1.32
C GLY A 430 5.36 -13.19 2.79
N ARG A 431 5.63 -11.92 3.08
CA ARG A 431 5.47 -11.38 4.43
C ARG A 431 4.46 -10.25 4.43
N ASN A 432 3.62 -10.25 5.47
CA ASN A 432 2.71 -9.17 5.77
C ASN A 432 3.49 -7.96 6.30
N THR A 433 2.81 -6.82 6.40
CA THR A 433 3.39 -5.57 6.92
C THR A 433 3.84 -5.66 8.38
N ASP A 434 3.32 -6.62 9.16
CA ASP A 434 3.75 -6.92 10.53
C ASP A 434 4.80 -8.05 10.61
N ALA A 435 5.43 -8.36 9.48
CA ALA A 435 6.44 -9.41 9.29
C ALA A 435 5.95 -10.86 9.48
N SER A 436 4.66 -11.10 9.77
CA SER A 436 4.11 -12.45 9.73
C SER A 436 4.16 -13.03 8.31
N GLU A 437 4.40 -14.33 8.20
CA GLU A 437 4.50 -15.02 6.91
C GLU A 437 3.10 -15.40 6.42
N TYR A 438 2.84 -15.20 5.13
CA TYR A 438 1.67 -15.75 4.47
C TYR A 438 2.09 -16.68 3.32
N ARG A 439 1.21 -17.65 3.02
CA ARG A 439 1.36 -18.57 1.89
C ARG A 439 0.10 -18.51 1.03
N GLN A 440 0.28 -18.52 -0.28
CA GLN A 440 -0.83 -18.45 -1.23
C GLN A 440 -0.56 -19.30 -2.46
N ALA A 441 -1.60 -19.90 -3.02
CA ALA A 441 -1.55 -20.51 -4.35
C ALA A 441 -2.10 -19.55 -5.40
N LEU A 442 -1.41 -19.47 -6.53
CA LEU A 442 -1.82 -18.72 -7.71
C LEU A 442 -2.15 -19.73 -8.81
N TYR A 443 -3.29 -19.54 -9.47
CA TYR A 443 -3.65 -20.30 -10.65
C TYR A 443 -3.27 -19.53 -11.91
N LEU A 444 -2.78 -20.22 -12.93
CA LEU A 444 -2.38 -19.63 -14.19
C LEU A 444 -2.96 -20.38 -15.37
N THR A 445 -3.29 -19.62 -16.41
CA THR A 445 -3.75 -20.10 -17.72
C THR A 445 -2.76 -19.68 -18.81
N LYS A 446 -2.54 -20.54 -19.79
CA LYS A 446 -1.70 -20.23 -20.95
C LYS A 446 -2.56 -19.63 -22.06
N LYS A 447 -2.26 -18.39 -22.45
CA LYS A 447 -2.84 -17.70 -23.60
C LYS A 447 -1.89 -17.79 -24.80
N PRO A 448 -2.33 -17.43 -26.02
CA PRO A 448 -1.47 -17.45 -27.21
C PRO A 448 -0.18 -16.64 -27.07
N ASP A 449 -0.20 -15.59 -26.26
CA ASP A 449 0.94 -14.70 -25.99
C ASP A 449 1.65 -14.98 -24.64
N GLY A 450 1.37 -16.14 -24.04
CA GLY A 450 2.05 -16.64 -22.84
C GLY A 450 1.13 -16.83 -21.62
N TRP A 451 1.72 -17.19 -20.50
CA TRP A 451 1.01 -17.45 -19.26
C TRP A 451 0.41 -16.17 -18.63
N ARG A 452 -0.73 -16.32 -17.95
CA ARG A 452 -1.46 -15.28 -17.21
C ARG A 452 -1.94 -15.79 -15.87
N MET A 453 -2.00 -14.90 -14.89
CA MET A 453 -2.60 -15.22 -13.59
C MET A 453 -4.12 -15.14 -13.67
N VAL A 454 -4.81 -16.10 -13.06
CA VAL A 454 -6.26 -16.07 -12.91
C VAL A 454 -6.57 -15.59 -11.51
N GLY A 455 -7.18 -14.41 -11.40
CA GLY A 455 -7.50 -13.81 -10.11
C GLY A 455 -8.49 -14.64 -9.29
N TRP A 456 -9.50 -15.22 -9.95
CA TRP A 456 -10.53 -16.07 -9.33
C TRP A 456 -10.68 -17.40 -10.09
N PRO A 457 -9.96 -18.45 -9.66
CA PRO A 457 -10.13 -19.80 -10.17
C PRO A 457 -11.57 -20.29 -9.97
N THR A 458 -12.07 -21.08 -10.92
CA THR A 458 -13.37 -21.73 -10.77
C THR A 458 -13.30 -22.88 -9.76
N ALA A 459 -14.44 -23.29 -9.21
CA ALA A 459 -14.50 -24.47 -8.34
C ALA A 459 -13.98 -25.77 -9.01
N ALA A 460 -13.99 -25.84 -10.34
CA ALA A 460 -13.38 -26.94 -11.08
C ALA A 460 -11.85 -26.83 -11.10
N ALA A 461 -11.31 -25.63 -11.32
CA ALA A 461 -9.88 -25.37 -11.24
C ALA A 461 -9.34 -25.67 -9.83
N GLU A 462 -10.02 -25.22 -8.77
CA GLU A 462 -9.60 -25.47 -7.37
C GLU A 462 -9.47 -26.97 -7.04
N LYS A 463 -10.27 -27.84 -7.66
CA LYS A 463 -10.14 -29.31 -7.48
C LYS A 463 -8.84 -29.88 -8.04
N THR A 464 -8.16 -29.17 -8.93
CA THR A 464 -6.88 -29.56 -9.51
C THR A 464 -5.69 -29.09 -8.66
N ARG A 465 -5.94 -28.25 -7.66
CA ARG A 465 -4.89 -27.75 -6.76
C ARG A 465 -4.33 -28.92 -5.95
N PRO A 466 -3.00 -29.10 -5.89
CA PRO A 466 -2.41 -30.11 -5.02
C PRO A 466 -2.83 -29.89 -3.57
N SER A 467 -3.09 -30.98 -2.83
CA SER A 467 -3.62 -30.92 -1.46
C SER A 467 -2.66 -30.25 -0.47
N ASP A 468 -1.38 -30.22 -0.80
CA ASP A 468 -0.29 -29.62 -0.03
C ASP A 468 0.07 -28.20 -0.49
N PHE A 469 -0.62 -27.65 -1.50
CA PHE A 469 -0.54 -26.24 -1.83
C PHE A 469 -1.35 -25.40 -0.82
N PRO A 470 -0.90 -24.17 -0.53
CA PRO A 470 -1.69 -23.22 0.25
C PRO A 470 -3.02 -22.88 -0.44
N LEU A 471 -3.93 -22.28 0.31
CA LEU A 471 -5.21 -21.81 -0.20
C LEU A 471 -5.04 -20.63 -1.19
N THR A 472 -6.05 -20.40 -2.01
CA THR A 472 -6.15 -19.25 -2.93
C THR A 472 -6.84 -18.07 -2.27
N PHE A 473 -6.66 -16.86 -2.82
CA PHE A 473 -7.37 -15.68 -2.33
C PHE A 473 -8.90 -15.73 -2.57
N SER A 474 -9.32 -16.39 -3.66
CA SER A 474 -10.73 -16.60 -4.02
C SER A 474 -11.51 -17.47 -3.02
N ASP A 475 -10.84 -18.44 -2.38
CA ASP A 475 -11.44 -19.27 -1.32
C ASP A 475 -11.90 -18.40 -0.13
N TYR A 476 -11.35 -17.18 0.05
CA TYR A 476 -11.82 -16.23 1.05
C TYR A 476 -13.10 -15.53 0.62
N GLU A 477 -13.13 -14.96 -0.58
CA GLU A 477 -14.27 -14.18 -1.05
C GLU A 477 -15.56 -14.99 -1.14
N GLU A 478 -15.51 -16.28 -1.48
CA GLU A 478 -16.74 -17.09 -1.66
C GLU A 478 -17.44 -17.43 -0.33
N ASP A 479 -16.69 -17.61 0.76
CA ASP A 479 -17.26 -17.77 2.11
C ASP A 479 -17.76 -16.45 2.70
N ILE A 480 -17.21 -15.33 2.23
CA ILE A 480 -17.64 -14.00 2.66
C ILE A 480 -18.80 -13.48 1.81
N GLU A 481 -18.88 -13.79 0.52
CA GLU A 481 -20.07 -13.53 -0.30
C GLU A 481 -21.29 -14.31 0.20
N ARG A 482 -21.09 -15.46 0.86
CA ARG A 482 -22.15 -16.15 1.63
C ARG A 482 -22.71 -15.29 2.78
N GLN A 483 -21.91 -14.37 3.34
CA GLN A 483 -22.27 -13.48 4.45
C GLN A 483 -22.65 -12.05 4.00
N VAL A 484 -22.09 -11.53 2.89
CA VAL A 484 -22.12 -10.10 2.49
C VAL A 484 -22.97 -9.80 1.24
N SER A 485 -23.45 -10.82 0.52
CA SER A 485 -24.17 -10.62 -0.76
C SER A 485 -25.60 -10.10 -0.63
N TYR A 486 -25.78 -8.85 -0.18
CA TYR A 486 -27.11 -8.25 -0.02
C TYR A 486 -27.17 -6.73 -0.34
N GLU A 487 -26.07 -5.98 -0.24
CA GLU A 487 -26.08 -4.51 -0.46
C GLU A 487 -26.35 -4.06 -1.92
N ILE A 488 -25.87 -4.81 -2.93
CA ILE A 488 -25.89 -4.36 -4.34
C ILE A 488 -27.30 -4.45 -5.00
N LEU A 489 -28.31 -5.02 -4.33
CA LEU A 489 -29.59 -5.36 -4.98
C LEU A 489 -30.76 -4.44 -4.66
N LEU A 490 -30.59 -3.48 -3.75
CA LEU A 490 -31.64 -2.52 -3.43
C LEU A 490 -31.31 -1.18 -4.08
N PHE A 491 -31.53 -1.12 -5.39
CA PHE A 491 -31.80 0.15 -6.06
C PHE A 491 -32.83 0.92 -5.23
N LYS A 492 -32.45 2.08 -4.70
CA LYS A 492 -33.40 3.00 -4.08
C LYS A 492 -34.53 3.25 -5.09
N PRO A 493 -35.79 2.92 -4.78
CA PRO A 493 -36.87 3.60 -5.46
C PRO A 493 -36.83 5.03 -4.95
N ALA A 494 -36.62 5.99 -5.85
CA ALA A 494 -36.96 7.37 -5.56
C ALA A 494 -38.44 7.43 -5.16
N SER A 495 -38.73 7.87 -3.93
CA SER A 495 -40.08 8.32 -3.56
C SER A 495 -39.99 9.67 -2.85
N LYS A 496 -40.22 10.71 -3.66
CA LYS A 496 -41.02 11.93 -3.46
C LYS A 496 -40.80 12.80 -2.21
N GLU A 497 -40.47 14.06 -2.50
CA GLU A 497 -41.06 15.32 -2.00
C GLU A 497 -41.81 15.32 -0.65
N GLY A 498 -41.38 16.23 0.23
CA GLY A 498 -42.28 17.07 1.03
C GLY A 498 -42.85 16.48 2.32
N GLY A 499 -42.29 16.87 3.46
CA GLY A 499 -42.93 16.68 4.77
C GLY A 499 -42.11 17.26 5.91
N ALA A 500 -42.57 18.41 6.42
CA ALA A 500 -41.93 19.18 7.48
C ALA A 500 -41.81 18.43 8.82
N GLY A 501 -40.72 18.73 9.53
CA GLY A 501 -40.67 18.88 10.99
C GLY A 501 -40.77 17.64 11.87
N SER A 502 -39.70 17.34 12.62
CA SER A 502 -39.82 17.39 14.07
C SER A 502 -38.44 17.55 14.73
N ALA A 503 -38.37 18.50 15.65
CA ALA A 503 -37.25 18.75 16.51
C ALA A 503 -37.11 17.63 17.56
N LEU A 504 -35.89 17.17 17.82
CA LEU A 504 -35.57 16.46 19.05
C LEU A 504 -34.53 17.25 19.85
N LYS A 505 -35.13 17.99 20.79
CA LYS A 505 -34.60 18.61 21.99
C LYS A 505 -33.41 17.87 22.61
N LYS A 506 -32.39 18.67 22.94
CA LYS A 506 -31.52 18.50 24.10
C LYS A 506 -32.30 18.03 25.33
N LYS A 507 -31.78 17.01 26.03
CA LYS A 507 -31.89 16.92 27.48
C LYS A 507 -30.54 16.48 28.07
N ARG A 508 -30.03 17.43 28.87
CA ARG A 508 -29.08 17.40 30.00
C ARG A 508 -28.21 16.18 30.20
#